data_AF-A0A259U2D4-F1
#
_entry.id   AF-A0A259U2D4-F1
#
_cell.length_a   1.000
_cell.length_b   1.000
_cell.length_c   1.000
_cell.angle_alpha   90.00
_cell.angle_beta   90.00
_cell.angle_gamma   90.00
#
_symmetry.space_group_name_H-M   'P 1'
#
loop_
_entity.id
_entity.type
_entity.pdbx_description
1 polymer ?
#
loop_
_entity_poly.entity_id
_entity_poly.type
_entity_poly.pdbx_seq_one_letter_code
_entity_poly.pdbx_strand_id
1 'polypeptide(L)'
;MAYDSLIDRIRNFALLTEEEQARVIEEVTERPDLAPDLETAMALAHVVNAAVRPEEPLVEIVDARLGHRPGLATSSGEDADEINARLDAFESEGESPLAEFERLTGVSLPPLASEGSAKATTADHQPRAVNGHSSRNARTLVADRPPAARQKPHTAGPLARRLVFAGLAILALYGGAFAVSSIQTPERNRVADIGDISESFRAVRGQEVSDRYAAAVDLLVEARRSILGLFPRYDDAALNAAADAFTGIARDVPNGHYGQEAALALGRIRLLQGDIDAARIALESVVAHGAYRAPEAAKLLDYLDAQG
;
A
#
# COMPACT_ATOMS: atom_id res chain seq x y z
N MET A 1 -9.60 -10.57 -29.77
CA MET A 1 -10.32 -9.34 -30.16
C MET A 1 -9.32 -8.48 -30.88
N ALA A 2 -9.56 -8.13 -32.15
CA ALA A 2 -8.69 -7.22 -32.89
C ALA A 2 -9.00 -5.79 -32.43
N TYR A 3 -7.99 -5.06 -31.97
CA TYR A 3 -8.11 -3.65 -31.62
C TYR A 3 -8.01 -2.84 -32.93
N ASP A 4 -9.13 -2.35 -33.44
CA ASP A 4 -9.21 -1.76 -34.79
C ASP A 4 -8.65 -0.32 -34.89
N SER A 5 -8.24 0.31 -33.78
CA SER A 5 -7.62 1.64 -33.80
C SER A 5 -6.32 1.70 -33.02
N LEU A 6 -5.37 2.52 -33.48
CA LEU A 6 -4.11 2.81 -32.76
C LEU A 6 -4.39 3.38 -31.36
N ILE A 7 -5.42 4.24 -31.23
CA ILE A 7 -5.83 4.82 -29.95
C ILE A 7 -6.29 3.73 -28.97
N ASP A 8 -7.07 2.74 -29.44
CA ASP A 8 -7.50 1.62 -28.60
C ASP A 8 -6.32 0.74 -28.20
N ARG A 9 -5.32 0.59 -29.06
CA ARG A 9 -4.07 -0.12 -28.73
C ARG A 9 -3.24 0.63 -27.69
N ILE A 10 -3.16 1.96 -27.75
CA ILE A 10 -2.50 2.78 -26.72
C ILE A 10 -3.24 2.67 -25.39
N ARG A 11 -4.58 2.75 -25.38
CA ARG A 11 -5.37 2.61 -24.14
C ARG A 11 -5.22 1.24 -23.48
N ASN A 12 -5.05 0.19 -24.27
CA ASN A 12 -4.88 -1.18 -23.79
C ASN A 12 -3.41 -1.63 -23.78
N PHE A 13 -2.44 -0.71 -23.82
CA PHE A 13 -1.01 -1.00 -23.99
C PHE A 13 -0.48 -2.02 -22.97
N ALA A 14 -0.91 -1.92 -21.71
CA ALA A 14 -0.52 -2.84 -20.64
C ALA A 14 -1.00 -4.30 -20.84
N LEU A 15 -2.01 -4.51 -21.68
CA LEU A 15 -2.59 -5.83 -21.98
C LEU A 15 -2.07 -6.42 -23.29
N LEU A 16 -1.31 -5.65 -24.07
CA LEU A 16 -0.69 -6.08 -25.32
C LEU A 16 0.53 -6.96 -25.04
N THR A 17 0.84 -7.84 -25.99
CA THR A 17 2.10 -8.60 -25.97
C THR A 17 3.30 -7.67 -26.21
N GLU A 18 4.50 -8.07 -25.79
CA GLU A 18 5.73 -7.28 -26.01
C GLU A 18 5.95 -6.92 -27.49
N GLU A 19 5.61 -7.84 -28.40
CA GLU A 19 5.68 -7.61 -29.86
C GLU A 19 4.63 -6.60 -30.37
N GLU A 20 3.47 -6.53 -29.75
CA GLU A 20 2.42 -5.56 -30.08
C GLU A 20 2.72 -4.19 -29.47
N GLN A 21 3.29 -4.16 -28.26
CA GLN A 21 3.76 -2.93 -27.61
C GLN A 21 4.85 -2.25 -28.45
N ALA A 22 5.85 -3.01 -28.92
CA ALA A 22 6.89 -2.49 -29.80
C ALA A 22 6.32 -1.89 -31.09
N ARG A 23 5.32 -2.53 -31.70
CA ARG A 23 4.62 -2.01 -32.88
C ARG A 23 3.85 -0.73 -32.61
N VAL A 24 3.21 -0.60 -31.44
CA VAL A 24 2.51 0.64 -31.05
C VAL A 24 3.51 1.78 -30.83
N ILE A 25 4.66 1.52 -30.22
CA ILE A 25 5.72 2.53 -30.04
C ILE A 25 6.23 3.02 -31.40
N GLU A 26 6.46 2.11 -32.34
CA GLU A 26 6.90 2.44 -33.70
C GLU A 26 5.83 3.28 -34.43
N GLU A 27 4.56 2.86 -34.41
CA GLU A 27 3.46 3.60 -35.06
C GLU A 27 3.21 4.99 -34.44
N VAL A 28 3.42 5.17 -33.13
CA VAL A 28 3.31 6.48 -32.47
C VAL A 28 4.50 7.38 -32.81
N THR A 29 5.66 6.82 -33.13
CA THR A 29 6.82 7.60 -33.61
C THR A 29 6.49 8.32 -34.92
N GLU A 30 5.63 7.74 -35.76
CA GLU A 30 5.12 8.37 -36.98
C GLU A 30 3.98 9.38 -36.74
N ARG A 31 3.44 9.44 -35.50
CA ARG A 31 2.32 10.30 -35.08
C ARG A 31 2.61 10.99 -33.73
N PRO A 32 3.42 12.06 -33.74
CA PRO A 32 3.89 12.71 -32.52
C PRO A 32 2.76 13.36 -31.68
N ASP A 33 1.58 13.57 -32.27
CA ASP A 33 0.39 14.02 -31.57
C ASP A 33 -0.11 13.03 -30.50
N LEU A 34 0.23 11.74 -30.63
CA LEU A 34 -0.17 10.67 -29.71
C LEU A 34 0.91 10.30 -28.69
N ALA A 35 2.07 10.97 -28.72
CA ALA A 35 3.17 10.74 -27.78
C ALA A 35 2.78 10.87 -26.29
N PRO A 36 2.03 11.90 -25.84
CA PRO A 36 1.68 12.03 -24.42
C PRO A 36 0.74 10.92 -23.93
N ASP A 37 -0.14 10.42 -24.80
CA ASP A 37 -1.05 9.31 -24.48
C ASP A 37 -0.27 8.00 -24.34
N LEU A 38 0.74 7.77 -25.20
CA LEU A 38 1.63 6.62 -25.10
C LEU A 38 2.49 6.67 -23.83
N GLU A 39 3.04 7.83 -23.46
CA GLU A 39 3.83 7.99 -22.24
C GLU A 39 3.01 7.61 -20.99
N THR A 40 1.76 8.07 -20.93
CA THR A 40 0.83 7.72 -19.85
C THR A 40 0.52 6.22 -19.83
N ALA A 41 0.30 5.62 -21.00
CA ALA A 41 0.02 4.19 -21.13
C ALA A 41 1.23 3.31 -20.76
N MET A 42 2.45 3.73 -21.10
CA MET A 42 3.70 3.06 -20.72
C MET A 42 3.93 3.13 -19.21
N ALA A 43 3.70 4.29 -18.59
CA ALA A 43 3.81 4.44 -17.15
C ALA A 43 2.85 3.51 -16.40
N LEU A 44 1.62 3.35 -16.89
CA LEU A 44 0.65 2.41 -16.34
C LEU A 44 1.07 0.95 -16.57
N ALA A 45 1.56 0.62 -17.76
CA ALA A 45 2.03 -0.73 -18.07
C ALA A 45 3.19 -1.16 -17.17
N HIS A 46 4.10 -0.26 -16.81
CA HIS A 46 5.18 -0.54 -15.86
C HIS A 46 4.64 -0.95 -14.48
N VAL A 47 3.62 -0.24 -13.97
CA VAL A 47 2.99 -0.56 -12.67
C VAL A 47 2.28 -1.92 -12.73
N VAL A 48 1.53 -2.18 -13.80
CA VAL A 48 0.83 -3.45 -13.99
C VAL A 48 1.81 -4.61 -14.12
N ASN A 49 2.91 -4.42 -14.86
CA ASN A 49 3.95 -5.45 -15.00
C ASN A 49 4.67 -5.72 -13.68
N ALA A 50 4.98 -4.70 -12.88
CA ALA A 50 5.54 -4.87 -11.54
C ALA A 50 4.59 -5.63 -10.60
N ALA A 51 3.27 -5.44 -10.77
CA ALA A 51 2.27 -6.18 -9.99
C ALA A 51 2.10 -7.64 -10.42
N VAL A 52 2.31 -7.95 -11.70
CA VAL A 52 2.09 -9.29 -12.28
C VAL A 52 3.36 -10.14 -12.27
N ARG A 53 4.54 -9.51 -12.29
CA ARG A 53 5.85 -10.18 -12.19
C ARG A 53 6.57 -9.65 -10.94
N PRO A 54 6.47 -10.34 -9.78
CA PRO A 54 6.97 -9.86 -8.49
C PRO A 54 8.49 -9.97 -8.34
N GLU A 55 9.25 -9.76 -9.43
CA GLU A 55 10.72 -9.66 -9.35
C GLU A 55 11.18 -8.25 -8.95
N GLU A 56 10.30 -7.24 -9.02
CA GLU A 56 10.53 -5.90 -8.49
C GLU A 56 9.49 -5.56 -7.41
N PRO A 57 9.89 -5.09 -6.22
CA PRO A 57 8.95 -4.75 -5.15
C PRO A 57 8.15 -3.50 -5.55
N LEU A 58 6.83 -3.67 -5.70
CA LEU A 58 5.84 -2.61 -5.94
C LEU A 58 6.01 -1.36 -5.04
N VAL A 59 6.58 -1.55 -3.85
CA VAL A 59 6.85 -0.52 -2.84
C VAL A 59 7.82 0.55 -3.37
N GLU A 60 8.90 0.17 -4.08
CA GLU A 60 9.89 1.15 -4.58
C GLU A 60 9.31 2.08 -5.65
N ILE A 61 8.37 1.58 -6.46
CA ILE A 61 7.75 2.35 -7.54
C ILE A 61 6.68 3.32 -6.99
N VAL A 62 5.96 2.90 -5.94
CA VAL A 62 4.99 3.76 -5.24
C VAL A 62 5.72 4.84 -4.43
N ASP A 63 6.82 4.51 -3.76
CA ASP A 63 7.66 5.46 -3.01
C ASP A 63 8.28 6.53 -3.91
N ALA A 64 8.78 6.15 -5.09
CA ALA A 64 9.33 7.09 -6.06
C ALA A 64 8.28 8.10 -6.58
N ARG A 65 7.01 7.70 -6.66
CA ARG A 65 5.91 8.56 -7.14
C ARG A 65 5.28 9.41 -6.05
N LEU A 66 5.40 9.03 -4.78
CA LEU A 66 4.98 9.81 -3.61
C LEU A 66 6.06 10.78 -3.11
N GLY A 67 7.16 10.97 -3.88
CA GLY A 67 8.20 11.94 -3.55
C GLY A 67 9.08 11.54 -2.37
N HIS A 68 9.09 10.26 -1.98
CA HIS A 68 9.99 9.76 -0.96
C HIS A 68 11.39 9.58 -1.57
N ARG A 69 12.38 10.27 -0.98
CA ARG A 69 13.78 10.12 -1.39
C ARG A 69 14.23 8.67 -1.17
N PRO A 70 14.78 7.98 -2.18
CA PRO A 70 15.33 6.65 -1.99
C PRO A 70 16.66 6.80 -1.27
N GLY A 71 16.69 6.34 -0.03
CA GLY A 71 17.89 6.39 0.78
C GLY A 71 17.53 6.34 2.24
N LEU A 72 17.19 5.15 2.71
CA LEU A 72 17.62 4.59 3.98
C LEU A 72 17.19 3.12 3.98
N ALA A 73 18.18 2.23 4.13
CA ALA A 73 18.02 0.80 4.14
C ALA A 73 16.86 0.37 5.03
N THR A 74 15.91 -0.38 4.47
CA THR A 74 14.92 -1.11 5.23
C THR A 74 15.64 -2.10 6.14
N SER A 75 15.39 -2.00 7.44
CA SER A 75 15.67 -3.05 8.41
C SER A 75 14.82 -4.27 8.07
N SER A 76 15.30 -5.04 7.10
CA SER A 76 14.70 -6.25 6.58
C SER A 76 14.88 -7.40 7.59
N GLY A 77 13.76 -7.94 8.09
CA GLY A 77 13.73 -9.14 8.93
C GLY A 77 12.62 -9.09 9.99
N GLU A 78 12.81 -8.28 11.03
CA GLU A 78 11.95 -8.29 12.23
C GLU A 78 10.50 -7.84 11.97
N ASP A 79 10.30 -6.85 11.10
CA ASP A 79 8.95 -6.33 10.83
C ASP A 79 8.09 -7.33 10.03
N ALA A 80 8.70 -8.15 9.18
CA ALA A 80 7.99 -9.15 8.40
C ALA A 80 7.51 -10.31 9.27
N ASP A 81 8.31 -10.72 10.24
CA ASP A 81 7.95 -11.78 11.19
C ASP A 81 6.87 -11.30 12.18
N GLU A 82 6.90 -10.03 12.60
CA GLU A 82 5.82 -9.45 13.42
C GLU A 82 4.50 -9.34 12.65
N ILE A 83 4.56 -8.94 11.38
CA ILE A 83 3.37 -8.86 10.51
C ILE A 83 2.79 -10.26 10.26
N ASN A 84 3.63 -11.26 9.98
CA ASN A 84 3.18 -12.64 9.80
C ASN A 84 2.58 -13.22 11.09
N ALA A 85 3.20 -12.96 12.25
CA ALA A 85 2.65 -13.38 13.54
C ALA A 85 1.30 -12.71 13.85
N ARG A 86 1.10 -11.45 13.45
CA ARG A 86 -0.20 -10.78 13.56
C ARG A 86 -1.23 -11.37 12.60
N LEU A 87 -0.84 -11.72 11.36
CA LEU A 87 -1.74 -12.37 10.41
C LEU A 87 -2.19 -13.75 10.91
N ASP A 88 -1.27 -14.56 11.42
CA ASP A 88 -1.58 -15.88 11.98
C ASP A 88 -2.50 -15.77 13.22
N ALA A 89 -2.28 -14.75 14.07
CA ALA A 89 -3.16 -14.46 15.20
C ALA A 89 -4.58 -14.10 14.73
N PHE A 90 -4.71 -13.24 13.71
CA PHE A 90 -6.00 -12.89 13.11
C PHE A 90 -6.70 -14.09 12.46
N GLU A 91 -5.97 -14.99 11.82
CA GLU A 91 -6.52 -16.21 11.23
C GLU A 91 -6.99 -17.21 12.30
N SER A 92 -6.36 -17.19 13.49
CA SER A 92 -6.74 -18.06 14.61
C SER A 92 -7.88 -17.53 15.48
N GLU A 93 -8.09 -16.21 15.53
CA GLU A 93 -9.13 -15.57 16.34
C GLU A 93 -10.42 -15.27 15.54
N GLY A 94 -10.35 -15.28 14.21
CA GLY A 94 -11.49 -15.06 13.33
C GLY A 94 -12.33 -16.31 13.11
N GLU A 95 -13.65 -16.18 13.23
CA GLU A 95 -14.59 -17.13 12.65
C GLU A 95 -14.30 -17.20 11.13
N SER A 96 -14.10 -18.41 10.58
CA SER A 96 -13.72 -18.58 9.17
C SER A 96 -14.60 -17.68 8.29
N PRO A 97 -14.02 -16.82 7.43
CA PRO A 97 -14.80 -15.90 6.60
C PRO A 97 -15.82 -16.64 5.70
N LEU A 98 -15.57 -17.94 5.44
CA LEU A 98 -16.54 -18.83 4.80
C LEU A 98 -17.78 -19.05 5.68
N ALA A 99 -17.59 -19.36 6.97
CA ALA A 99 -18.68 -19.56 7.92
C ALA A 99 -19.49 -18.27 8.14
N GLU A 100 -18.83 -17.11 8.17
CA GLU A 100 -19.51 -15.82 8.26
C GLU A 100 -20.32 -15.49 7.00
N PHE A 101 -19.76 -15.77 5.82
CA PHE A 101 -20.47 -15.63 4.54
C PHE A 101 -21.70 -16.55 4.46
N GLU A 102 -21.57 -17.81 4.86
CA GLU A 102 -22.68 -18.79 4.86
C GLU A 102 -23.78 -18.37 5.84
N ARG A 103 -23.41 -17.81 7.00
CA ARG A 103 -24.35 -17.25 7.99
C ARG A 103 -25.09 -16.03 7.45
N LEU A 104 -24.40 -15.11 6.77
CA LEU A 104 -24.98 -13.86 6.26
C LEU A 104 -25.85 -14.07 5.03
N THR A 105 -25.48 -15.00 4.15
CA THR A 105 -26.16 -15.20 2.86
C THR A 105 -27.13 -16.37 2.87
N GLY A 106 -27.01 -17.29 3.83
CA GLY A 106 -27.77 -18.54 3.85
C GLY A 106 -27.41 -19.50 2.70
N VAL A 107 -26.35 -19.20 1.95
CA VAL A 107 -25.90 -19.98 0.79
C VAL A 107 -24.61 -20.71 1.18
N SER A 108 -24.70 -22.03 1.33
CA SER A 108 -23.53 -22.89 1.52
C SER A 108 -22.77 -23.05 0.20
N LEU A 109 -21.48 -22.74 0.18
CA LEU A 109 -20.65 -22.98 -1.00
C LEU A 109 -20.24 -24.46 -1.01
N PRO A 110 -20.32 -25.18 -2.14
CA PRO A 110 -19.85 -26.56 -2.20
C PRO A 110 -18.35 -26.58 -1.88
N PRO A 111 -17.87 -27.54 -1.07
CA PRO A 111 -16.46 -27.65 -0.75
C PRO A 111 -15.70 -27.77 -2.06
N LEU A 112 -14.72 -26.88 -2.26
CA LEU A 112 -13.77 -27.01 -3.35
C LEU A 112 -13.10 -28.37 -3.16
N ALA A 113 -13.47 -29.34 -3.98
CA ALA A 113 -12.86 -30.65 -3.95
C ALA A 113 -11.35 -30.46 -4.09
N SER A 114 -10.59 -30.82 -3.06
CA SER A 114 -9.16 -31.06 -3.20
C SER A 114 -9.00 -32.15 -4.24
N GLU A 115 -8.75 -31.78 -5.50
CA GLU A 115 -8.32 -32.68 -6.55
C GLU A 115 -6.92 -33.19 -6.19
N GLY A 116 -6.89 -34.19 -5.30
CA GLY A 116 -5.64 -34.65 -4.71
C GLY A 116 -5.76 -35.88 -3.80
N SER A 117 -6.75 -36.76 -4.00
CA SER A 117 -6.68 -38.14 -3.47
C SER A 117 -7.84 -39.00 -3.98
N ALA A 118 -7.65 -39.62 -5.14
CA ALA A 118 -8.45 -40.78 -5.54
C ALA A 118 -7.72 -41.63 -6.61
N LYS A 119 -6.77 -42.45 -6.16
CA LYS A 119 -6.29 -43.73 -6.74
C LYS A 119 -4.98 -44.09 -6.03
N ALA A 120 -4.73 -45.27 -5.49
CA ALA A 120 -5.41 -46.55 -5.55
C ALA A 120 -4.87 -47.40 -4.38
N THR A 121 -5.72 -48.20 -3.74
CA THR A 121 -5.27 -49.36 -2.96
C THR A 121 -6.37 -50.40 -2.99
N THR A 122 -6.15 -51.47 -3.75
CA THR A 122 -6.48 -52.84 -3.35
C THR A 122 -5.88 -53.83 -4.36
N ALA A 123 -5.32 -54.92 -3.80
CA ALA A 123 -4.92 -56.18 -4.42
C ALA A 123 -3.58 -56.15 -5.19
N ASP A 124 -2.66 -57.10 -5.08
CA ASP A 124 -2.43 -58.29 -4.24
C ASP A 124 -1.06 -58.86 -4.74
N HIS A 125 -0.44 -59.76 -3.99
CA HIS A 125 0.66 -60.68 -4.38
C HIS A 125 2.13 -60.25 -4.20
N GLN A 126 2.60 -60.56 -2.99
CA GLN A 126 3.72 -61.44 -2.62
C GLN A 126 5.18 -61.26 -3.16
N PRO A 127 6.18 -61.50 -2.28
CA PRO A 127 7.61 -61.30 -2.55
C PRO A 127 8.38 -62.58 -2.88
N ARG A 128 9.54 -62.49 -3.55
CA ARG A 128 10.58 -63.53 -3.49
C ARG A 128 12.01 -63.02 -3.71
N ALA A 129 12.81 -63.21 -2.66
CA ALA A 129 14.27 -63.44 -2.52
C ALA A 129 15.22 -63.03 -3.68
N VAL A 130 16.20 -62.14 -3.49
CA VAL A 130 17.44 -62.21 -2.65
C VAL A 130 18.59 -63.00 -3.30
N ASN A 131 19.69 -62.26 -3.48
CA ASN A 131 21.12 -62.63 -3.56
C ASN A 131 21.80 -62.97 -4.91
N GLY A 132 22.62 -62.01 -5.33
CA GLY A 132 24.07 -62.18 -5.36
C GLY A 132 24.70 -62.36 -6.75
N HIS A 133 25.60 -61.45 -7.14
CA HIS A 133 27.05 -61.66 -7.13
C HIS A 133 27.77 -60.49 -7.84
N SER A 134 28.91 -60.14 -7.27
CA SER A 134 29.88 -59.12 -7.63
C SER A 134 30.30 -59.09 -9.10
N SER A 135 30.57 -57.89 -9.63
CA SER A 135 31.75 -57.69 -10.49
C SER A 135 32.16 -56.23 -10.55
N ARG A 136 33.40 -55.96 -10.13
CA ARG A 136 34.17 -54.75 -10.43
C ARG A 136 34.36 -54.65 -11.94
N ASN A 137 34.25 -53.45 -12.50
CA ASN A 137 35.22 -52.94 -13.46
C ASN A 137 35.09 -51.42 -13.59
N ALA A 138 36.21 -50.74 -13.34
CA ALA A 138 36.41 -49.33 -13.63
C ALA A 138 36.79 -49.16 -15.10
N ARG A 139 36.15 -48.23 -15.81
CA ARG A 139 36.78 -47.32 -16.80
C ARG A 139 35.75 -46.38 -17.44
N THR A 140 35.88 -45.10 -17.06
CA THR A 140 35.85 -43.88 -17.90
C THR A 140 35.04 -43.92 -19.21
N LEU A 141 34.00 -43.08 -19.29
CA LEU A 141 33.54 -42.27 -20.45
C LEU A 141 32.54 -41.23 -19.90
N VAL A 142 32.94 -39.96 -19.79
CA VAL A 142 32.51 -38.86 -20.68
C VAL A 142 30.99 -38.60 -20.64
N ALA A 143 30.67 -37.42 -20.10
CA ALA A 143 29.44 -36.65 -20.27
C ALA A 143 28.12 -37.32 -19.86
N ASP A 144 27.61 -36.97 -18.68
CA ASP A 144 26.16 -36.83 -18.51
C ASP A 144 25.85 -35.68 -17.55
N ARG A 145 25.47 -34.55 -18.16
CA ARG A 145 24.91 -33.38 -17.50
C ARG A 145 23.44 -33.72 -17.26
N PRO A 146 22.91 -33.65 -16.02
CA PRO A 146 21.49 -33.93 -15.82
C PRO A 146 20.67 -32.98 -16.70
N PRO A 147 19.67 -33.47 -17.44
CA PRO A 147 18.84 -32.59 -18.25
C PRO A 147 18.16 -31.60 -17.31
N ALA A 148 18.45 -30.31 -17.51
CA ALA A 148 17.72 -29.24 -16.87
C ALA A 148 16.23 -29.50 -17.12
N ALA A 149 15.51 -29.79 -16.04
CA ALA A 149 14.08 -29.95 -16.08
C ALA A 149 13.50 -28.68 -16.68
N ARG A 150 13.03 -28.77 -17.93
CA ARG A 150 12.20 -27.74 -18.56
C ARG A 150 11.01 -27.54 -17.65
N GLN A 151 11.07 -26.51 -16.81
CA GLN A 151 9.92 -26.01 -16.09
C GLN A 151 8.91 -25.64 -17.16
N LYS A 152 7.84 -26.45 -17.26
CA LYS A 152 6.73 -26.13 -18.15
C LYS A 152 6.20 -24.79 -17.68
N PRO A 153 6.00 -23.81 -18.58
CA PRO A 153 5.33 -22.57 -18.20
C PRO A 153 3.99 -22.97 -17.59
N HIS A 154 3.80 -22.64 -16.32
CA HIS A 154 2.52 -22.82 -15.65
C HIS A 154 1.54 -21.90 -16.37
N THR A 155 0.80 -22.44 -17.34
CA THR A 155 -0.28 -21.72 -17.99
C THR A 155 -1.35 -21.52 -16.93
N ALA A 156 -1.33 -20.33 -16.32
CA ALA A 156 -2.31 -19.87 -15.35
C ALA A 156 -3.70 -20.18 -15.91
N GLY A 157 -4.40 -21.11 -15.25
CA GLY A 157 -5.69 -21.59 -15.69
C GLY A 157 -6.71 -20.45 -15.81
N PRO A 158 -7.87 -20.68 -16.47
CA PRO A 158 -8.90 -19.67 -16.65
C PRO A 158 -9.39 -19.05 -15.33
N LEU A 159 -9.26 -19.77 -14.20
CA LEU A 159 -9.53 -19.27 -12.86
C LEU A 159 -8.51 -18.22 -12.38
N ALA A 160 -7.21 -18.44 -12.61
CA ALA A 160 -6.17 -17.49 -12.24
C ALA A 160 -6.32 -16.17 -13.01
N ARG A 161 -6.68 -16.25 -14.30
CA ARG A 161 -7.02 -15.05 -15.10
C ARG A 161 -8.22 -14.31 -14.53
N ARG A 162 -9.28 -15.02 -14.13
CA ARG A 162 -10.46 -14.41 -13.51
C ARG A 162 -10.15 -13.72 -12.18
N LEU A 163 -9.27 -14.30 -11.36
CA LEU A 163 -8.82 -13.67 -10.12
C LEU A 163 -8.01 -12.39 -10.37
N VAL A 164 -7.11 -12.40 -11.36
CA VAL A 164 -6.37 -11.18 -11.76
C VAL A 164 -7.32 -10.09 -12.26
N PHE A 165 -8.29 -10.44 -13.10
CA PHE A 165 -9.30 -9.48 -13.56
C PHE A 165 -10.18 -8.96 -12.42
N ALA A 166 -10.55 -9.81 -11.45
CA ALA A 166 -11.31 -9.39 -10.28
C ALA A 166 -10.48 -8.44 -9.40
N GLY A 167 -9.19 -8.74 -9.17
CA GLY A 167 -8.27 -7.86 -8.45
C GLY A 167 -8.11 -6.50 -9.12
N LEU A 168 -7.87 -6.49 -10.44
CA LEU A 168 -7.81 -5.25 -11.23
C LEU A 168 -9.12 -4.47 -11.21
N ALA A 169 -10.26 -5.14 -11.28
CA ALA A 169 -11.57 -4.50 -11.19
C ALA A 169 -11.77 -3.85 -9.82
N ILE A 170 -11.41 -4.53 -8.73
CA ILE A 170 -11.45 -3.96 -7.37
C ILE A 170 -10.51 -2.75 -7.28
N LEU A 171 -9.28 -2.86 -7.80
CA LEU A 171 -8.30 -1.77 -7.78
C LEU A 171 -8.78 -0.55 -8.59
N ALA A 172 -9.38 -0.78 -9.74
CA ALA A 172 -9.95 0.28 -10.59
C ALA A 172 -11.17 0.93 -9.93
N LEU A 173 -12.03 0.13 -9.30
CA LEU A 173 -13.19 0.62 -8.56
C LEU A 173 -12.75 1.44 -7.33
N TYR A 174 -11.71 0.96 -6.64
CA TYR A 174 -11.08 1.63 -5.51
C TYR A 174 -10.39 2.94 -5.92
N GLY A 175 -9.61 2.91 -7.00
CA GLY A 175 -8.96 4.09 -7.57
C GLY A 175 -9.96 5.13 -8.07
N GLY A 176 -11.06 4.69 -8.69
CA GLY A 176 -12.17 5.56 -9.08
C GLY A 176 -12.85 6.19 -7.87
N ALA A 177 -13.13 5.42 -6.82
CA ALA A 177 -13.70 5.92 -5.58
C ALA A 177 -12.75 6.91 -4.87
N PHE A 178 -11.44 6.66 -4.89
CA PHE A 178 -10.41 7.55 -4.36
C PHE A 178 -10.29 8.86 -5.15
N ALA A 179 -10.41 8.83 -6.47
CA ALA A 179 -10.38 10.04 -7.30
C ALA A 179 -11.63 10.91 -7.09
N VAL A 180 -12.81 10.29 -6.97
CA VAL A 180 -14.06 11.02 -6.68
C VAL A 180 -14.07 11.57 -5.25
N SER A 181 -13.54 10.80 -4.29
CA SER A 181 -13.24 11.24 -2.92
C SER A 181 -12.34 12.48 -2.89
N SER A 182 -11.28 12.41 -3.70
CA SER A 182 -10.42 13.49 -4.16
C SER A 182 -11.04 14.86 -4.16
N ILE A 183 -12.07 14.89 -5.00
CA ILE A 183 -12.75 16.06 -5.53
C ILE A 183 -13.82 16.54 -4.55
N GLN A 184 -14.41 15.64 -3.77
CA GLN A 184 -15.45 15.98 -2.78
C GLN A 184 -14.89 16.35 -1.40
N THR A 185 -13.61 16.09 -1.13
CA THR A 185 -12.98 16.48 0.13
C THR A 185 -12.77 17.99 0.12
N PRO A 186 -13.39 18.75 1.06
CA PRO A 186 -13.19 20.20 1.16
C PRO A 186 -11.70 20.52 1.21
N GLU A 187 -11.24 21.53 0.46
CA GLU A 187 -9.81 21.91 0.40
C GLU A 187 -9.20 22.10 1.78
N ARG A 188 -10.01 22.58 2.73
CA ARG A 188 -9.69 22.69 4.16
C ARG A 188 -9.15 21.40 4.79
N ASN A 189 -9.74 20.24 4.48
CA ASN A 189 -9.30 18.96 5.02
C ASN A 189 -8.02 18.44 4.35
N ARG A 190 -7.72 18.89 3.12
CA ARG A 190 -6.45 18.58 2.44
C ARG A 190 -5.31 19.43 2.99
N VAL A 191 -5.58 20.70 3.29
CA VAL A 191 -4.59 21.63 3.84
C VAL A 191 -4.31 21.35 5.32
N ALA A 192 -5.31 20.88 6.05
CA ALA A 192 -5.20 20.46 7.44
C ALA A 192 -4.93 18.97 7.60
N ASP A 193 -4.34 18.29 6.61
CA ASP A 193 -3.97 16.88 6.78
C ASP A 193 -2.97 16.75 7.93
N ILE A 194 -3.21 15.75 8.77
CA ILE A 194 -2.47 15.50 10.00
C ILE A 194 -1.85 14.09 9.98
N GLY A 195 -2.04 13.32 8.89
CA GLY A 195 -1.40 12.01 8.72
C GLY A 195 0.13 12.10 8.78
N ASP A 196 0.68 13.19 8.24
CA ASP A 196 2.12 13.47 8.24
C ASP A 196 2.70 13.69 9.65
N ILE A 197 1.90 14.16 10.62
CA ILE A 197 2.36 14.36 12.01
C ILE A 197 2.66 13.02 12.66
N SER A 198 1.80 12.01 12.45
CA SER A 198 2.06 10.66 12.94
C SER A 198 3.22 9.97 12.23
N GLU A 199 3.36 10.20 10.92
CA GLU A 199 4.40 9.57 10.10
C GLU A 199 5.80 10.19 10.30
N SER A 200 5.86 11.49 10.60
CA SER A 200 7.13 12.22 10.80
C SER A 200 7.65 12.15 12.24
N PHE A 201 6.84 11.66 13.19
CA PHE A 201 7.24 11.59 14.59
C PHE A 201 8.36 10.55 14.80
N ARG A 202 9.48 11.00 15.38
CA ARG A 202 10.52 10.12 15.94
C ARG A 202 10.66 10.37 17.43
N ALA A 203 10.24 9.39 18.22
CA ALA A 203 10.41 9.43 19.66
C ALA A 203 11.89 9.43 20.04
N VAL A 204 12.28 10.34 20.94
CA VAL A 204 13.57 10.28 21.63
C VAL A 204 13.31 9.67 23.00
N ARG A 205 13.59 8.37 23.14
CA ARG A 205 13.30 7.62 24.38
C ARG A 205 13.95 8.27 25.60
N GLY A 206 13.19 8.39 26.69
CA GLY A 206 13.69 8.87 27.97
C GLY A 206 13.62 10.39 28.16
N GLN A 207 12.96 11.12 27.25
CA GLN A 207 12.59 12.51 27.46
C GLN A 207 11.09 12.62 27.73
N GLU A 208 10.73 13.12 28.91
CA GLU A 208 9.33 13.28 29.34
C GLU A 208 8.47 14.06 28.33
N VAL A 209 9.03 15.09 27.70
CA VAL A 209 8.34 15.88 26.67
C VAL A 209 8.12 15.07 25.39
N SER A 210 9.07 14.21 25.01
CA SER A 210 8.91 13.30 23.87
C SER A 210 7.82 12.26 24.14
N ASP A 211 7.73 11.75 25.37
CA ASP A 211 6.72 10.77 25.76
C ASP A 211 5.32 11.40 25.78
N ARG A 212 5.19 12.63 26.30
CA ARG A 212 3.93 13.40 26.23
C ARG A 212 3.52 13.70 24.79
N TYR A 213 4.48 14.04 23.93
CA TYR A 213 4.21 14.28 22.51
C TYR A 213 3.77 12.99 21.81
N ALA A 214 4.41 11.85 22.09
CA ALA A 214 3.99 10.55 21.57
C ALA A 214 2.54 10.24 21.95
N ALA A 215 2.18 10.42 23.23
CA ALA A 215 0.81 10.21 23.69
C ALA A 215 -0.21 11.15 23.01
N ALA A 216 0.17 12.39 22.72
CA ALA A 216 -0.69 13.32 21.97
C ALA A 216 -0.90 12.87 20.51
N VAL A 217 0.14 12.31 19.88
CA VAL A 217 0.05 11.71 18.54
C VAL A 217 -0.82 10.45 18.56
N ASP A 218 -0.73 9.61 19.59
CA ASP A 218 -1.57 8.42 19.73
C ASP A 218 -3.06 8.78 19.79
N LEU A 219 -3.41 9.82 20.58
CA LEU A 219 -4.79 10.34 20.63
C LEU A 219 -5.29 10.84 19.27
N LEU A 220 -4.40 11.48 18.50
CA LEU A 220 -4.71 11.98 17.18
C LEU A 220 -4.92 10.85 16.16
N VAL A 221 -4.12 9.78 16.26
CA VAL A 221 -4.30 8.55 15.47
C VAL A 221 -5.62 7.87 15.82
N GLU A 222 -5.95 7.77 17.11
CA GLU A 222 -7.22 7.21 17.58
C GLU A 222 -8.43 8.05 17.13
N ALA A 223 -8.26 9.37 17.03
CA ALA A 223 -9.30 10.26 16.50
C ALA A 223 -9.62 9.98 15.03
N ARG A 224 -8.68 9.42 14.25
CA ARG A 224 -8.88 9.11 12.83
C ARG A 224 -9.68 7.83 12.65
N ARG A 225 -10.97 7.99 12.31
CA ARG A 225 -11.80 6.90 11.78
C ARG A 225 -11.68 6.84 10.26
N SER A 226 -11.00 5.82 9.76
CA SER A 226 -10.97 5.56 8.32
C SER A 226 -11.29 4.10 8.04
N ILE A 227 -12.30 3.88 7.19
CA ILE A 227 -12.57 2.57 6.62
C ILE A 227 -11.58 2.45 5.44
N LEU A 228 -10.49 1.71 5.65
CA LEU A 228 -9.47 1.38 4.64
C LEU A 228 -8.52 2.53 4.22
N GLY A 229 -8.28 3.52 5.08
CA GLY A 229 -7.38 4.66 4.77
C GLY A 229 -7.98 5.71 3.84
N LEU A 230 -9.17 5.43 3.26
CA LEU A 230 -9.93 6.36 2.45
C LEU A 230 -10.86 7.20 3.33
N PHE A 231 -10.99 8.49 3.00
CA PHE A 231 -11.90 9.44 3.68
C PHE A 231 -11.69 9.50 5.20
N PRO A 232 -10.58 10.09 5.69
CA PRO A 232 -10.42 10.27 7.13
C PRO A 232 -11.61 11.08 7.67
N ARG A 233 -12.38 10.44 8.56
CA ARG A 233 -13.33 11.10 9.43
C ARG A 233 -12.69 11.20 10.80
N TYR A 234 -12.91 12.31 11.47
CA TYR A 234 -12.37 12.50 12.80
C TYR A 234 -13.50 12.39 13.83
N ASP A 235 -13.23 11.67 14.92
CA ASP A 235 -14.09 11.72 16.10
C ASP A 235 -13.79 13.01 16.87
N ASP A 236 -14.79 13.88 16.98
CA ASP A 236 -14.59 15.23 17.55
C ASP A 236 -14.14 15.18 19.02
N ALA A 237 -14.57 14.17 19.80
CA ALA A 237 -14.20 14.06 21.20
C ALA A 237 -12.72 13.65 21.34
N ALA A 238 -12.28 12.66 20.57
CA ALA A 238 -10.88 12.26 20.53
C ALA A 238 -9.98 13.38 19.97
N LEU A 239 -10.46 14.11 18.95
CA LEU A 239 -9.74 15.23 18.37
C LEU A 239 -9.57 16.40 19.36
N ASN A 240 -10.59 16.66 20.21
CA ASN A 240 -10.48 17.61 21.30
C ASN A 240 -9.47 17.16 22.37
N ALA A 241 -9.45 15.87 22.74
CA ALA A 241 -8.46 15.34 23.67
C ALA A 241 -7.03 15.50 23.14
N ALA A 242 -6.81 15.23 21.85
CA ALA A 242 -5.53 15.49 21.19
C ALA A 242 -5.16 16.98 21.20
N ALA A 243 -6.12 17.86 20.90
CA ALA A 243 -5.91 19.31 20.95
C ALA A 243 -5.50 19.80 22.35
N ASP A 244 -6.13 19.29 23.40
CA ASP A 244 -5.80 19.63 24.79
C ASP A 244 -4.39 19.15 25.16
N ALA A 245 -4.02 17.94 24.74
CA ALA A 245 -2.68 17.40 24.95
C ALA A 245 -1.60 18.26 24.25
N PHE A 246 -1.80 18.60 22.97
CA PHE A 246 -0.88 19.48 22.23
C PHE A 246 -0.84 20.89 22.82
N THR A 247 -1.96 21.42 23.30
CA THR A 247 -2.02 22.73 23.98
C THR A 247 -1.13 22.73 25.23
N GLY A 248 -1.19 21.67 26.03
CA GLY A 248 -0.33 21.52 27.21
C GLY A 248 1.16 21.54 26.85
N ILE A 249 1.56 20.80 25.82
CA ILE A 249 2.96 20.74 25.36
C ILE A 249 3.42 22.10 24.82
N ALA A 250 2.63 22.72 23.95
CA ALA A 250 2.96 24.03 23.36
C ALA A 250 3.12 25.12 24.42
N ARG A 251 2.32 25.07 25.50
CA ARG A 251 2.42 26.01 26.62
C ARG A 251 3.64 25.76 27.51
N ASP A 252 3.96 24.51 27.77
CA ASP A 252 5.02 24.15 28.72
C ASP A 252 6.43 24.30 28.12
N VAL A 253 6.58 24.10 26.80
CA VAL A 253 7.87 24.17 26.08
C VAL A 253 7.80 25.00 24.79
N PRO A 254 7.33 26.27 24.82
CA PRO A 254 6.95 27.03 23.62
C PRO A 254 8.08 27.25 22.61
N ASN A 255 9.32 27.35 23.10
CA ASN A 255 10.51 27.56 22.26
C ASN A 255 11.24 26.27 21.89
N GLY A 256 10.80 25.12 22.42
CA GLY A 256 11.38 23.82 22.12
C GLY A 256 10.84 23.24 20.82
N HIS A 257 11.59 22.30 20.22
CA HIS A 257 11.17 21.58 19.03
C HIS A 257 9.74 20.99 19.18
N TYR A 258 9.48 20.28 20.28
CA TYR A 258 8.16 19.69 20.56
C TYR A 258 7.06 20.72 20.81
N GLY A 259 7.36 21.89 21.39
CA GLY A 259 6.35 22.94 21.57
C GLY A 259 5.90 23.55 20.25
N GLN A 260 6.83 23.68 19.29
CA GLN A 260 6.53 24.19 17.96
C GLN A 260 5.79 23.18 17.10
N GLU A 261 6.20 21.90 17.13
CA GLU A 261 5.40 20.84 16.52
C GLU A 261 3.99 20.81 17.11
N ALA A 262 3.86 20.88 18.43
CA ALA A 262 2.57 20.84 19.10
C ALA A 262 1.69 22.04 18.75
N ALA A 263 2.26 23.24 18.65
CA ALA A 263 1.52 24.43 18.26
C ALA A 263 1.07 24.38 16.78
N LEU A 264 1.90 23.82 15.88
CA LEU A 264 1.50 23.59 14.49
C LEU A 264 0.40 22.53 14.39
N ALA A 265 0.54 21.42 15.11
CA ALA A 265 -0.45 20.35 15.19
C ALA A 265 -1.79 20.89 15.71
N LEU A 266 -1.77 21.70 16.77
CA LEU A 266 -2.95 22.36 17.32
C LEU A 266 -3.64 23.25 16.28
N GLY A 267 -2.87 24.05 15.53
CA GLY A 267 -3.41 24.88 14.44
C GLY A 267 -4.15 24.04 13.39
N ARG A 268 -3.56 22.94 12.94
CA ARG A 268 -4.20 22.00 11.98
C ARG A 268 -5.43 21.32 12.55
N ILE A 269 -5.40 20.89 13.81
CA ILE A 269 -6.56 20.29 14.48
C ILE A 269 -7.74 21.28 14.50
N ARG A 270 -7.50 22.54 14.88
CA ARG A 270 -8.55 23.58 14.86
C ARG A 270 -9.07 23.85 13.44
N LEU A 271 -8.19 23.79 12.44
CA LEU A 271 -8.59 23.82 11.02
C LEU A 271 -9.41 22.62 10.59
N LEU A 272 -9.25 21.43 11.15
CA LEU A 272 -10.18 20.34 10.87
C LEU A 272 -11.54 20.60 11.53
N GLN A 273 -11.55 21.10 12.76
CA GLN A 273 -12.76 21.20 13.60
C GLN A 273 -13.77 22.26 13.15
N GLY A 274 -13.36 23.29 12.41
CA GLY A 274 -14.27 24.43 12.13
C GLY A 274 -13.76 25.76 12.66
N ASP A 275 -12.79 25.73 13.57
CA ASP A 275 -12.43 26.87 14.39
C ASP A 275 -11.27 27.67 13.77
N ILE A 276 -11.63 28.55 12.84
CA ILE A 276 -10.68 29.38 12.09
C ILE A 276 -9.93 30.36 13.00
N ASP A 277 -10.62 30.94 13.98
CA ASP A 277 -10.02 31.91 14.90
C ASP A 277 -8.99 31.23 15.82
N ALA A 278 -9.33 30.07 16.41
CA ALA A 278 -8.39 29.33 17.23
C ALA A 278 -7.21 28.78 16.41
N ALA A 279 -7.46 28.34 15.17
CA ALA A 279 -6.41 27.92 14.25
C ALA A 279 -5.43 29.07 13.96
N ARG A 280 -5.96 30.25 13.63
CA ARG A 280 -5.17 31.45 13.36
C ARG A 280 -4.28 31.81 14.54
N ILE A 281 -4.84 31.87 15.75
CA ILE A 281 -4.09 32.19 16.97
C ILE A 281 -2.94 31.19 17.19
N ALA A 282 -3.21 29.89 17.03
CA ALA A 282 -2.19 28.86 17.19
C ALA A 282 -1.07 29.00 16.14
N LEU A 283 -1.41 29.21 14.87
CA LEU A 283 -0.44 29.34 13.78
C LEU A 283 0.37 30.65 13.86
N GLU A 284 -0.27 31.77 14.22
CA GLU A 284 0.42 33.05 14.47
C GLU A 284 1.43 32.91 15.59
N SER A 285 1.11 32.13 16.64
CA SER A 285 2.06 31.84 17.70
C SER A 285 3.30 31.10 17.15
N VAL A 286 3.14 30.12 16.25
CA VAL A 286 4.28 29.41 15.64
C VAL A 286 5.16 30.38 14.84
N VAL A 287 4.55 31.28 14.08
CA VAL A 287 5.29 32.29 13.28
C VAL A 287 6.01 33.29 14.19
N ALA A 288 5.36 33.78 15.25
CA ALA A 288 5.91 34.76 16.18
C ALA A 288 7.17 34.25 16.91
N HIS A 289 7.24 32.95 17.20
CA HIS A 289 8.42 32.33 17.81
C HIS A 289 9.54 32.04 16.78
N GLY A 290 9.32 32.29 15.49
CA GLY A 290 10.36 32.46 14.46
C GLY A 290 11.18 31.21 14.12
N ALA A 291 10.64 30.03 14.35
CA ALA A 291 11.40 28.79 14.32
C ALA A 291 11.15 27.91 13.08
N TYR A 292 11.64 26.67 13.06
CA TYR A 292 11.70 25.83 11.84
C TYR A 292 10.33 25.49 11.23
N ARG A 293 9.23 25.53 12.00
CA ARG A 293 7.85 25.38 11.49
C ARG A 293 7.18 26.69 11.06
N ALA A 294 7.80 27.85 11.27
CA ALA A 294 7.23 29.14 10.90
C ALA A 294 6.88 29.26 9.39
N PRO A 295 7.70 28.75 8.44
CA PRO A 295 7.34 28.81 7.01
C PRO A 295 6.09 27.99 6.67
N GLU A 296 5.85 26.91 7.41
CA GLU A 296 4.69 26.04 7.21
C GLU A 296 3.43 26.67 7.83
N ALA A 297 3.54 27.21 9.05
CA ALA A 297 2.46 27.95 9.68
C ALA A 297 2.05 29.20 8.87
N ALA A 298 3.02 29.91 8.28
CA ALA A 298 2.75 31.06 7.41
C ALA A 298 1.93 30.67 6.17
N LYS A 299 2.26 29.55 5.51
CA LYS A 299 1.46 29.06 4.36
C LYS A 299 0.01 28.74 4.74
N LEU A 300 -0.20 28.19 5.93
CA LEU A 300 -1.54 27.91 6.44
C LEU A 300 -2.30 29.20 6.75
N LEU A 301 -1.63 30.22 7.31
CA LEU A 301 -2.23 31.54 7.53
C LEU A 301 -2.58 32.24 6.21
N ASP A 302 -1.69 32.22 5.22
CA ASP A 302 -1.95 32.77 3.88
C ASP A 302 -3.19 32.12 3.24
N TYR A 303 -3.36 30.81 3.43
CA TYR A 303 -4.57 30.10 2.97
C TYR A 303 -5.84 30.59 3.69
N LEU A 304 -5.77 30.79 5.01
CA LEU A 304 -6.92 31.30 5.77
C LEU A 304 -7.29 32.73 5.36
N ASP A 305 -6.30 33.57 5.07
CA ASP A 305 -6.51 34.94 4.61
C ASP A 305 -7.11 35.02 3.21
N ALA A 306 -6.81 34.04 2.35
CA ALA A 306 -7.39 33.95 1.01
C ALA A 306 -8.86 33.46 0.99
N GLN A 307 -9.37 32.91 2.10
CA GLN A 307 -10.73 32.36 2.23
C GLN A 307 -11.70 33.32 2.94
N GLY A 308 -11.21 34.44 3.49
CA GLY A 308 -11.99 35.51 4.12
C GLY A 308 -12.24 36.69 3.19
#